data_AF-W9NDA1-F1
#
_entry.id   AF-W9NDA1-F1
#
_cell.length_a   1.000
_cell.length_b   1.000
_cell.length_c   1.000
_cell.angle_alpha   90.00
_cell.angle_beta   90.00
_cell.angle_gamma   90.00
#
_symmetry.space_group_name_H-M   'P 1'
#
loop_
_entity.id
_entity.type
_entity.pdbx_description
1 polymer ?
#
loop_
_entity_poly.entity_id
_entity_poly.type
_entity_poly.pdbx_seq_one_letter_code
_entity_poly.pdbx_strand_id
1 'polypeptide(L)'
;MAVVIIMFMWRRLFTSTPLVPAGIMMGITAYIVVIYSWIDTHEDPYGNPGKGFEVFWGRLVLVLAGLGATFITNFLPKPSSSNRHYRHLLSDSLSSIRDQYALFASNWKEPATDLRDVAEEEVLAAIEALFPVSGSIKLTVFEFSSSSFDTDTLSQICQLCMLMHQAVAQLLVYTTRLSET
;
A
#
# COMPACT_ATOMS: atom_id res chain seq x y z
N MET A 1 19.53 22.42 -30.83
CA MET A 1 18.23 22.71 -30.17
C MET A 1 17.11 21.75 -30.60
N ALA A 2 16.81 21.59 -31.89
CA ALA A 2 15.74 20.70 -32.36
C ALA A 2 15.88 19.22 -31.90
N VAL A 3 17.10 18.67 -31.93
CA VAL A 3 17.38 17.28 -31.49
C VAL A 3 17.11 17.08 -29.98
N VAL A 4 17.44 18.09 -29.16
CA VAL A 4 17.23 18.07 -27.71
C VAL A 4 15.73 18.09 -27.39
N ILE A 5 14.96 18.89 -28.12
CA ILE A 5 13.49 18.96 -27.99
C ILE A 5 12.84 17.63 -28.37
N ILE A 6 13.29 16.99 -29.45
CA ILE A 6 12.80 15.67 -29.87
C ILE A 6 13.10 14.61 -28.80
N MET A 7 14.31 14.63 -28.22
CA MET A 7 14.69 13.70 -27.15
C MET A 7 13.84 13.90 -25.88
N PHE A 8 13.52 15.14 -25.51
CA PHE A 8 12.65 15.45 -24.37
C PHE A 8 11.19 15.09 -24.62
N MET A 9 10.66 15.34 -25.82
CA MET A 9 9.30 14.92 -26.18
C MET A 9 9.18 13.39 -26.20
N TRP A 10 10.17 12.69 -26.74
CA TRP A 10 10.23 11.24 -26.70
C TRP A 10 10.22 10.73 -25.25
N ARG A 11 11.12 11.24 -24.40
CA ARG A 11 11.16 10.86 -22.98
C ARG A 11 9.83 11.14 -22.28
N ARG A 12 9.21 12.29 -22.52
CA ARG A 12 7.88 12.61 -21.96
C ARG A 12 6.80 11.62 -22.40
N LEU A 13 6.83 11.16 -23.65
CA LEU A 13 5.81 10.25 -24.20
C LEU A 13 5.91 8.82 -23.62
N PHE A 14 7.12 8.38 -23.26
CA PHE A 14 7.39 6.99 -22.82
C PHE A 14 7.62 6.83 -21.31
N THR A 15 7.53 7.89 -20.51
CA THR A 15 7.76 7.79 -19.06
C THR A 15 6.44 7.61 -18.29
N SER A 16 6.42 6.64 -17.36
CA SER A 16 5.32 6.44 -16.40
C SER A 16 5.04 7.72 -15.57
N THR A 17 3.77 8.08 -15.37
CA THR A 17 3.26 9.30 -14.68
C THR A 17 4.05 9.75 -13.44
N PRO A 18 4.48 8.88 -12.51
CA PRO A 18 5.24 9.31 -11.33
C PRO A 18 6.64 9.88 -11.62
N LEU A 19 7.25 9.52 -12.76
CA LEU A 19 8.63 9.92 -13.10
C LEU A 19 8.72 11.17 -14.00
N VAL A 20 7.57 11.66 -14.46
CA VAL A 20 7.45 12.87 -15.31
C VAL A 20 8.10 14.12 -14.68
N PRO A 21 7.85 14.49 -13.41
CA PRO A 21 8.44 15.70 -12.83
C PRO A 21 9.97 15.65 -12.76
N ALA A 22 10.55 14.48 -12.46
CA ALA A 22 12.01 14.30 -12.44
C ALA A 22 12.63 14.47 -13.84
N GLY A 23 11.97 13.93 -14.87
CA GLY A 23 12.40 14.06 -16.26
C GLY A 23 12.40 15.51 -16.76
N ILE A 24 11.38 16.29 -16.36
CA ILE A 24 11.27 17.71 -16.73
C ILE A 24 12.38 18.54 -16.08
N MET A 25 12.63 18.35 -14.77
CA MET A 25 13.67 19.09 -14.05
C MET A 25 15.08 18.79 -14.58
N MET A 26 15.35 17.53 -14.93
CA MET A 26 16.62 17.14 -15.56
C MET A 26 16.80 17.82 -16.93
N GLY A 27 15.71 18.03 -17.67
CA GLY A 27 15.77 18.70 -18.97
C GLY A 27 16.01 20.20 -18.89
N ILE A 28 15.34 20.85 -17.96
CA ILE A 28 15.52 22.29 -17.71
C ILE A 28 16.95 22.57 -17.25
N THR A 29 17.51 21.74 -16.37
CA THR A 29 18.89 21.92 -15.89
C THR A 29 19.94 21.72 -17.00
N ALA A 30 19.77 20.70 -17.86
CA ALA A 30 20.66 20.51 -19.01
C ALA A 30 20.60 21.68 -20.00
N TYR A 31 19.39 22.19 -20.28
CA TYR A 31 19.18 23.36 -21.14
C TYR A 31 19.85 24.62 -20.57
N ILE A 32 19.68 24.86 -19.27
CA ILE A 32 20.30 25.99 -18.56
C ILE A 32 21.83 25.92 -18.65
N VAL A 33 22.44 24.77 -18.44
CA VAL A 33 23.91 24.61 -18.52
C VAL A 33 24.44 24.94 -19.93
N VAL A 34 23.77 24.44 -20.96
CA VAL A 34 24.15 24.71 -22.36
C VAL A 34 24.03 26.20 -22.69
N ILE A 35 22.97 26.87 -22.22
CA ILE A 35 22.77 28.30 -22.48
C ILE A 35 23.77 29.17 -21.74
N TYR A 36 24.02 28.90 -20.46
CA TYR A 36 25.03 29.65 -19.71
C TYR A 36 26.42 29.46 -20.31
N SER A 37 26.74 28.25 -20.78
CA SER A 37 28.00 28.00 -21.49
C SER A 37 28.09 28.76 -22.82
N TRP A 38 26.98 28.99 -23.52
CA TRP A 38 26.95 29.76 -24.76
C TRP A 38 27.13 31.25 -24.49
N ILE A 39 26.38 31.80 -23.52
CA ILE A 39 26.44 33.22 -23.13
C ILE A 39 27.86 33.62 -22.71
N ASP A 40 28.53 32.78 -21.91
CA ASP A 40 29.92 32.99 -21.45
C ASP A 40 30.95 33.03 -22.60
N THR A 41 30.63 32.46 -23.76
CA THR A 41 31.54 32.45 -24.93
C THR A 41 31.28 33.57 -25.94
N HIS A 42 30.11 34.21 -25.89
CA HIS A 42 29.68 35.20 -26.88
C HIS A 42 29.53 36.61 -26.31
N GLU A 43 29.47 36.75 -24.99
CA GLU A 43 29.46 38.02 -24.27
C GLU A 43 30.40 37.91 -23.06
N ASP A 44 31.01 39.00 -22.62
CA ASP A 44 31.79 39.08 -21.38
C ASP A 44 30.88 39.58 -20.24
N PRO A 45 30.17 38.70 -19.51
CA PRO A 45 29.27 39.14 -18.45
C PRO A 45 30.04 39.72 -17.25
N TYR A 46 29.59 40.87 -16.77
CA TYR A 46 30.14 41.54 -15.58
C TYR A 46 29.71 40.78 -14.32
N GLY A 47 30.54 39.83 -13.91
CA GLY A 47 30.30 38.92 -12.78
C GLY A 47 30.23 37.48 -13.28
N ASN A 48 31.38 36.80 -13.32
CA ASN A 48 31.49 35.45 -13.86
C ASN A 48 30.93 34.43 -12.83
N PRO A 49 29.78 33.77 -13.09
CA PRO A 49 29.23 32.75 -12.19
C PRO A 49 29.97 31.41 -12.27
N GLY A 50 31.07 31.32 -13.03
CA GLY A 50 31.90 30.13 -13.22
C GLY A 50 31.73 29.52 -14.61
N LYS A 51 32.78 28.87 -15.11
CA LYS A 51 32.75 28.15 -16.39
C LYS A 51 31.78 26.99 -16.30
N GLY A 52 31.00 26.72 -17.34
CA GLY A 52 29.80 25.86 -17.33
C GLY A 52 29.87 24.51 -16.55
N PHE A 53 31.04 23.90 -16.40
CA PHE A 53 31.24 22.71 -15.56
C PHE A 53 31.04 22.98 -14.05
N GLU A 54 31.48 24.14 -13.56
CA GLU A 54 31.37 24.54 -12.15
C GLU A 54 29.90 24.82 -11.76
N VAL A 55 29.16 25.48 -12.65
CA VAL A 55 27.71 25.71 -12.50
C VAL A 55 26.92 24.41 -12.57
N PHE A 56 27.30 23.49 -13.48
CA PHE A 56 26.69 22.17 -13.58
C PHE A 56 26.90 21.37 -12.29
N TRP A 57 28.13 21.35 -11.77
CA TRP A 57 28.49 20.59 -10.59
C TRP A 57 27.74 21.07 -9.34
N GLY A 58 27.66 22.39 -9.13
CA GLY A 58 26.90 22.97 -8.01
C GLY A 58 25.42 22.57 -8.03
N ARG A 59 24.80 22.52 -9.22
CA ARG A 59 23.39 22.11 -9.39
C ARG A 59 23.20 20.61 -9.19
N LEU A 60 24.11 19.79 -9.69
CA LEU A 60 24.05 18.34 -9.55
C LEU A 60 24.14 17.91 -8.08
N VAL A 61 25.07 18.50 -7.32
CA VAL A 61 25.24 18.21 -5.89
C VAL A 61 23.98 18.60 -5.11
N LEU A 62 23.36 19.74 -5.42
CA LEU A 62 22.12 20.18 -4.75
C LEU A 62 20.96 19.21 -5.04
N VAL A 63 20.82 18.73 -6.27
CA VAL A 63 19.80 17.73 -6.64
C VAL A 63 20.05 16.40 -5.93
N LEU A 64 21.29 15.92 -5.87
CA LEU A 64 21.64 14.68 -5.15
C LEU A 64 21.39 14.81 -3.64
N ALA A 65 21.71 15.96 -3.05
CA ALA A 65 21.42 16.24 -1.64
C ALA A 65 19.91 16.30 -1.37
N GLY A 66 19.14 16.94 -2.26
CA GLY A 66 17.68 16.96 -2.18
C GLY A 66 17.05 15.57 -2.34
N LEU A 67 17.60 14.74 -3.25
CA LEU A 67 17.18 13.36 -3.44
C LEU A 67 17.50 12.52 -2.21
N GLY A 68 18.69 12.69 -1.62
CA GLY A 68 19.09 12.04 -0.37
C GLY A 68 18.18 12.44 0.79
N ALA A 69 17.93 13.74 0.98
CA ALA A 69 17.02 14.24 2.01
C ALA A 69 15.60 13.68 1.83
N THR A 70 15.09 13.66 0.59
CA THR A 70 13.77 13.11 0.25
C THR A 70 13.72 11.60 0.50
N PHE A 71 14.77 10.86 0.17
CA PHE A 71 14.86 9.43 0.45
C PHE A 71 14.79 9.17 1.95
N ILE A 72 15.54 9.93 2.74
CA ILE A 72 15.52 9.85 4.20
C ILE A 72 14.13 10.18 4.75
N THR A 73 13.51 11.28 4.31
CA THR A 73 12.18 11.70 4.80
C THR A 73 11.03 10.83 4.29
N ASN A 74 11.21 10.04 3.22
CA ASN A 74 10.21 9.04 2.80
C ASN A 74 10.43 7.69 3.48
N PHE A 75 11.66 7.35 3.86
CA PHE A 75 11.96 6.10 4.55
C PHE A 75 11.68 6.16 6.06
N LEU A 76 11.89 7.34 6.69
CA LEU A 76 11.63 7.55 8.12
C LEU A 76 10.16 7.49 8.56
N PRO A 77 9.15 7.99 7.81
CA PRO A 77 7.77 7.68 8.10
C PRO A 77 7.59 6.20 7.77
N LYS A 78 7.81 5.36 8.79
CA LYS A 78 7.54 3.92 8.69
C LYS A 78 6.13 3.79 8.11
N PRO A 79 5.97 3.20 6.91
CA PRO A 79 4.63 2.97 6.38
C PRO A 79 3.84 2.22 7.44
N SER A 80 2.60 2.65 7.68
CA SER A 80 1.71 1.96 8.62
C SER A 80 1.67 0.49 8.21
N SER A 81 2.32 -0.38 8.98
CA SER A 81 2.51 -1.77 8.57
C SER A 81 1.15 -2.41 8.31
N SER A 82 0.93 -2.88 7.08
CA SER A 82 -0.33 -3.55 6.72
C SER A 82 -0.54 -4.79 7.58
N ASN A 83 0.55 -5.43 8.02
CA ASN A 83 0.50 -6.52 8.99
C ASN A 83 -0.21 -6.15 10.31
N ARG A 84 -0.07 -4.91 10.80
CA ARG A 84 -0.80 -4.46 12.00
C ARG A 84 -2.30 -4.37 11.74
N HIS A 85 -2.67 -3.87 10.56
CA HIS A 85 -4.06 -3.76 10.14
C HIS A 85 -4.70 -5.16 10.00
N TYR A 86 -4.02 -6.09 9.32
CA TYR A 86 -4.51 -7.46 9.17
C TYR A 86 -4.65 -8.19 10.51
N ARG A 87 -3.74 -7.97 11.46
CA ARG A 87 -3.85 -8.54 12.81
C ARG A 87 -5.08 -8.01 13.56
N HIS A 88 -5.41 -6.72 13.43
CA HIS A 88 -6.63 -6.18 14.01
C HIS A 88 -7.87 -6.79 13.37
N LEU A 89 -7.94 -6.79 12.03
CA LEU A 89 -9.06 -7.38 11.30
C LEU A 89 -9.32 -8.84 11.70
N LEU A 90 -8.25 -9.64 11.83
CA LEU A 90 -8.35 -11.04 12.20
C LEU A 90 -8.77 -11.25 13.66
N SER A 91 -8.32 -10.36 14.55
CA SER A 91 -8.74 -10.34 15.96
C SER A 91 -10.21 -9.95 16.12
N ASP A 92 -10.66 -8.96 15.34
CA ASP A 92 -12.05 -8.51 15.33
C ASP A 92 -12.96 -9.62 14.80
N SER A 93 -12.56 -10.27 13.70
CA SER A 93 -13.25 -11.44 13.15
C SER A 93 -13.34 -12.59 14.16
N LEU A 94 -12.25 -12.92 14.87
CA LEU A 94 -12.28 -13.98 15.88
C LEU A 94 -13.20 -13.63 17.05
N SER A 95 -13.29 -12.34 17.41
CA SER A 95 -14.19 -11.87 18.47
C SER A 95 -15.66 -11.97 18.06
N SER A 96 -15.98 -11.64 16.80
CA SER A 96 -17.33 -11.83 16.22
C SER A 96 -17.77 -13.31 16.28
N ILE A 97 -16.91 -14.26 15.86
CA ILE A 97 -17.23 -15.70 15.96
C ILE A 97 -17.54 -16.13 17.39
N ARG A 98 -16.75 -15.65 18.36
CA ARG A 98 -16.95 -15.95 19.77
C ARG A 98 -18.31 -15.44 20.24
N ASP A 99 -18.66 -14.22 19.87
CA ASP A 99 -19.91 -13.59 20.28
C ASP A 99 -21.11 -14.32 19.65
N GLN A 100 -21.02 -14.69 18.37
CA GLN A 100 -22.00 -15.53 17.68
C GLN A 100 -22.17 -16.90 18.36
N TYR A 101 -21.06 -17.57 18.69
CA TYR A 101 -21.10 -18.85 19.39
C TYR A 101 -21.68 -18.72 20.81
N ALA A 102 -21.37 -17.63 21.52
CA ALA A 102 -21.92 -17.37 22.84
C ALA A 102 -23.44 -17.15 22.79
N LEU A 103 -23.93 -16.37 21.82
CA LEU A 103 -25.37 -16.16 21.57
C LEU A 103 -26.07 -17.47 21.23
N PHE A 104 -25.44 -18.31 20.40
CA PHE A 104 -25.95 -19.63 20.10
C PHE A 104 -26.03 -20.53 21.35
N ALA A 105 -24.94 -20.61 22.11
CA ALA A 105 -24.86 -21.45 23.30
C ALA A 105 -25.88 -21.03 24.38
N SER A 106 -26.17 -19.72 24.52
CA SER A 106 -27.18 -19.23 25.47
C SER A 106 -28.62 -19.49 25.01
N ASN A 107 -28.89 -19.48 23.71
CA ASN A 107 -30.23 -19.60 23.14
C ASN A 107 -30.54 -20.99 22.55
N TRP A 108 -29.63 -21.96 22.72
CA TRP A 108 -29.76 -23.32 22.17
C TRP A 108 -31.10 -24.01 22.53
N LYS A 109 -31.65 -23.74 23.72
CA LYS A 109 -32.85 -24.43 24.22
C LYS A 109 -34.15 -23.89 23.61
N GLU A 110 -34.19 -22.59 23.32
CA GLU A 110 -35.33 -21.88 22.73
C GLU A 110 -34.77 -20.90 21.68
N PRO A 111 -34.50 -21.38 20.45
CA PRO A 111 -33.90 -20.54 19.43
C PRO A 111 -34.87 -19.43 19.02
N ALA A 112 -34.43 -18.18 19.14
CA ALA A 112 -35.19 -17.05 18.61
C ALA A 112 -35.34 -17.19 17.09
N THR A 113 -36.52 -16.85 16.55
CA THR A 113 -36.82 -16.99 15.11
C THR A 113 -35.90 -16.17 14.20
N ASP A 114 -35.33 -15.08 14.74
CA ASP A 114 -34.43 -14.15 14.03
C ASP A 114 -32.93 -14.52 14.14
N LEU A 115 -32.59 -15.51 14.98
CA LEU A 115 -31.20 -15.88 15.25
C LEU A 115 -30.48 -16.36 13.98
N ARG A 116 -31.21 -17.03 13.09
CA ARG A 116 -30.65 -17.55 11.84
C ARG A 116 -30.30 -16.42 10.88
N ASP A 117 -31.19 -15.45 10.73
CA ASP A 117 -31.04 -14.36 9.77
C ASP A 117 -29.87 -13.44 10.19
N VAL A 118 -29.79 -13.11 11.49
CA VAL A 118 -28.66 -12.35 12.06
C VAL A 118 -27.32 -13.09 11.89
N ALA A 119 -27.32 -14.40 12.14
CA ALA A 119 -26.12 -15.20 11.99
C ALA A 119 -25.64 -15.36 10.54
N GLU A 120 -26.57 -15.49 9.59
CA GLU A 120 -26.25 -15.54 8.17
C GLU A 120 -25.69 -14.20 7.69
N GLU A 121 -26.27 -13.07 8.11
CA GLU A 121 -25.78 -11.73 7.81
C GLU A 121 -24.35 -11.51 8.34
N GLU A 122 -24.10 -11.86 9.60
CA GLU A 122 -22.78 -11.70 10.22
C GLU A 122 -21.70 -12.56 9.55
N VAL A 123 -22.01 -13.82 9.21
CA VAL A 123 -21.09 -14.73 8.50
C VAL A 123 -20.77 -14.20 7.11
N LEU A 124 -21.75 -13.69 6.37
CA LEU A 124 -21.54 -13.08 5.05
C LEU A 124 -20.65 -11.85 5.14
N ALA A 125 -20.91 -10.95 6.10
CA ALA A 125 -20.10 -9.76 6.32
C ALA A 125 -18.64 -10.12 6.67
N ALA A 126 -18.44 -11.14 7.50
CA ALA A 126 -17.11 -11.58 7.90
C ALA A 126 -16.33 -12.25 6.74
N ILE A 127 -17.01 -13.04 5.90
CA ILE A 127 -16.40 -13.64 4.71
C ILE A 127 -16.05 -12.56 3.68
N GLU A 128 -16.93 -11.59 3.45
CA GLU A 128 -16.69 -10.47 2.54
C GLU A 128 -15.47 -9.64 2.98
N ALA A 129 -15.30 -9.42 4.28
CA ALA A 129 -14.14 -8.73 4.83
C ALA A 129 -12.83 -9.54 4.70
N LEU A 130 -12.88 -10.86 4.90
CA LEU A 130 -11.69 -11.73 4.90
C LEU A 130 -11.23 -12.16 3.50
N PHE A 131 -12.14 -12.26 2.53
CA PHE A 131 -11.83 -12.72 1.17
C PHE A 131 -10.75 -11.88 0.44
N PRO A 132 -10.85 -10.54 0.35
CA PRO A 132 -9.84 -9.72 -0.33
C PRO A 132 -8.51 -9.67 0.45
N VAL A 133 -8.58 -9.86 1.76
CA VAL A 133 -7.41 -9.90 2.64
C VAL A 133 -6.56 -11.13 2.34
N SER A 134 -7.17 -12.30 2.10
CA SER A 134 -6.42 -13.53 1.81
C SER A 134 -5.43 -13.42 0.64
N GLY A 135 -5.81 -12.71 -0.43
CA GLY A 135 -4.94 -12.45 -1.57
C GLY A 135 -3.89 -11.38 -1.28
N SER A 136 -4.29 -10.33 -0.55
CA SER A 136 -3.44 -9.20 -0.20
C SER A 136 -2.34 -9.55 0.82
N ILE A 137 -2.57 -10.55 1.68
CA ILE A 137 -1.58 -11.06 2.64
C ILE A 137 -0.28 -11.49 1.93
N LYS A 138 -0.34 -12.05 0.71
CA LYS A 138 0.87 -12.45 -0.02
C LYS A 138 1.77 -11.27 -0.41
N LEU A 139 1.22 -10.07 -0.49
CA LEU A 139 1.98 -8.86 -0.82
C LEU A 139 2.77 -8.34 0.39
N THR A 140 2.47 -8.82 1.61
CA THR A 140 3.16 -8.36 2.83
C THR A 140 4.54 -8.98 3.04
N VAL A 141 4.94 -9.96 2.21
CA VAL A 141 6.30 -10.56 2.25
C VAL A 141 7.39 -9.50 2.10
N PHE A 142 7.11 -8.42 1.36
CA PHE A 142 8.05 -7.32 1.13
C PHE A 142 7.96 -6.20 2.18
N GLU A 143 7.06 -6.31 3.17
CA GLU A 143 7.02 -5.34 4.25
C GLU A 143 8.14 -5.61 5.26
N PHE A 144 8.89 -4.56 5.60
CA PHE A 144 9.75 -4.54 6.78
C PHE A 144 8.89 -4.49 8.04
N SER A 145 8.29 -5.62 8.40
CA SER A 145 7.53 -5.78 9.62
C SER A 145 8.48 -6.15 10.76
N SER A 146 8.48 -5.37 11.85
CA SER A 146 9.18 -5.74 13.07
C SER A 146 8.42 -6.78 13.92
N SER A 147 7.27 -7.26 13.41
CA SER A 147 6.41 -8.23 14.08
C SER A 147 6.87 -9.65 13.75
N SER A 148 6.86 -10.54 14.74
CA SER A 148 7.20 -11.96 14.57
C SER A 148 6.17 -12.78 13.79
N PHE A 149 5.06 -12.16 13.38
CA PHE A 149 4.02 -12.80 12.57
C PHE A 149 4.45 -12.75 11.11
N ASP A 150 4.89 -13.91 10.62
CA ASP A 150 5.28 -14.13 9.24
C ASP A 150 4.04 -14.20 8.33
N THR A 151 4.22 -13.89 7.04
CA THR A 151 3.14 -13.90 6.04
C THR A 151 2.43 -15.26 6.00
N ASP A 152 3.20 -16.34 6.12
CA ASP A 152 2.68 -17.71 6.14
C ASP A 152 1.77 -17.93 7.36
N THR A 153 2.19 -17.49 8.54
CA THR A 153 1.37 -17.61 9.77
C THR A 153 0.08 -16.81 9.66
N LEU A 154 0.13 -15.61 9.10
CA LEU A 154 -1.05 -14.76 8.90
C LEU A 154 -2.04 -15.41 7.91
N SER A 155 -1.53 -16.03 6.84
CA SER A 155 -2.35 -16.75 5.87
C SER A 155 -3.04 -17.97 6.48
N GLN A 156 -2.35 -18.72 7.34
CA GLN A 156 -2.92 -19.88 8.05
C GLN A 156 -4.02 -19.46 9.03
N ILE A 157 -3.80 -18.39 9.80
CA ILE A 157 -4.81 -17.90 10.74
C ILE A 157 -6.04 -17.38 9.98
N CYS A 158 -5.84 -16.69 8.85
CA CYS A 158 -6.93 -16.25 7.98
C CYS A 158 -7.77 -17.44 7.47
N GLN A 159 -7.12 -18.50 7.01
CA GLN A 159 -7.80 -19.74 6.60
C GLN A 159 -8.55 -20.40 7.77
N LEU A 160 -7.96 -20.47 8.96
CA LEU A 160 -8.60 -21.01 10.15
C LEU A 160 -9.85 -20.22 10.55
N CYS A 161 -9.80 -18.89 10.50
CA CYS A 161 -10.97 -18.04 10.76
C CYS A 161 -12.08 -18.29 9.75
N MET A 162 -11.78 -18.42 8.45
CA MET A 162 -12.79 -18.76 7.44
C MET A 162 -13.43 -20.13 7.70
N LEU A 163 -12.62 -21.14 8.03
CA LEU A 163 -13.13 -22.48 8.37
C LEU A 163 -14.00 -22.46 9.61
N MET A 164 -13.63 -21.69 10.65
CA MET A 164 -14.45 -21.52 11.85
C MET A 164 -15.80 -20.87 11.53
N HIS A 165 -15.83 -19.77 10.78
CA HIS A 165 -17.10 -19.15 10.37
C HIS A 165 -17.99 -20.15 9.63
N GLN A 166 -17.43 -20.92 8.70
CA GLN A 166 -18.18 -21.90 7.94
C GLN A 166 -18.74 -23.02 8.85
N ALA A 167 -17.93 -23.54 9.79
CA ALA A 167 -18.37 -24.58 10.71
C ALA A 167 -19.48 -24.10 11.65
N VAL A 168 -19.38 -22.87 12.18
CA VAL A 168 -20.41 -22.26 13.03
C VAL A 168 -21.70 -22.03 12.25
N ALA A 169 -21.60 -21.52 11.01
CA ALA A 169 -22.76 -21.34 10.14
C ALA A 169 -23.48 -22.66 9.85
N GLN A 170 -22.74 -23.72 9.52
CA GLN A 170 -23.31 -25.05 9.30
C GLN A 170 -24.01 -25.58 10.55
N LEU A 171 -23.39 -25.41 11.72
CA LEU A 171 -23.98 -25.82 12.99
C LEU A 171 -25.30 -25.09 13.24
N LEU A 172 -25.36 -23.78 13.03
CA LEU A 172 -26.59 -23.00 13.15
C LEU A 172 -27.69 -23.51 12.21
N VAL A 173 -27.37 -23.74 10.94
CA VAL A 173 -28.32 -24.31 9.98
C VAL A 173 -28.85 -25.67 10.45
N TYR A 174 -27.99 -26.56 10.96
CA TYR A 174 -28.44 -27.87 11.44
C TYR A 174 -29.34 -27.78 12.68
N THR A 175 -29.05 -26.86 13.60
CA THR A 175 -29.85 -26.70 14.81
C THR A 175 -31.23 -26.13 14.54
N THR A 176 -31.34 -25.16 13.63
CA THR A 176 -32.64 -24.60 13.22
C THR A 176 -33.52 -25.68 12.58
N ARG A 177 -32.93 -26.56 11.76
CA ARG A 177 -33.64 -27.72 11.18
C ARG A 177 -34.14 -28.72 12.20
N LEU A 178 -33.41 -28.94 13.30
CA LEU A 178 -33.82 -29.87 14.35
C LEU A 178 -35.00 -29.33 15.18
N SER A 179 -35.12 -28.02 15.32
CA SER A 179 -36.22 -27.39 16.05
C SER A 179 -37.55 -27.40 15.29
N GLU A 180 -37.54 -27.63 13.97
CA GLU A 180 -38.75 -27.68 13.13
C GLU A 180 -39.47 -29.04 13.17
N THR A 181 -38.85 -30.10 13.73
CA THR A 181 -39.40 -31.46 13.85
C THR A 181 -39.92 -31.78 15.24
#